data_AF-A0A1E4J8B2-F1
#
_entry.id   AF-A0A1E4J8B2-F1
#
_cell.length_a   1.000
_cell.length_b   1.000
_cell.length_c   1.000
_cell.angle_alpha   90.00
_cell.angle_beta   90.00
_cell.angle_gamma   90.00
#
_symmetry.space_group_name_H-M   'P 1'
#
loop_
_entity.id
_entity.type
_entity.pdbx_description
1 polymer ?
#
loop_
_entity_poly.entity_id
_entity_poly.type
_entity_poly.pdbx_seq_one_letter_code
_entity_poly.pdbx_strand_id
1 'polypeptide(L)' 'MRQQRRAGEKLFIDYAGPTLELADGSRPQVFVAAMGASSYTFACATADQSMRSWLGAMARALSFYGG' A
#
# COMPACT_ATOMS: atom_id res chain seq x y z
N MET A 1 -22.87 -7.80 7.35
CA MET A 1 -22.04 -9.02 7.52
C MET A 1 -20.81 -8.68 8.32
N ARG A 2 -20.51 -9.39 9.41
CA ARG A 2 -19.32 -9.13 10.26
C ARG A 2 -18.17 -10.04 9.82
N GLN A 3 -17.07 -9.47 9.36
CA GLN A 3 -15.86 -10.23 9.04
C GLN A 3 -14.94 -10.25 10.26
N GLN A 4 -14.60 -11.44 10.77
CA GLN A 4 -13.53 -11.59 11.76
C GLN A 4 -12.19 -11.55 11.04
N ARG A 5 -11.23 -10.74 11.53
CA ARG A 5 -9.87 -10.67 10.99
C ARG A 5 -8.88 -10.89 12.11
N ARG A 6 -8.18 -12.02 12.09
CA ARG A 6 -7.11 -12.28 13.05
C ARG A 6 -5.85 -11.56 12.60
N ALA A 7 -5.02 -11.18 13.57
CA ALA A 7 -3.75 -10.52 13.28
C ALA A 7 -2.86 -11.40 12.40
N GLY A 8 -2.18 -10.81 11.42
CA GLY A 8 -1.29 -11.54 10.49
C GLY A 8 -1.98 -12.20 9.30
N GLU A 9 -3.28 -12.52 9.35
CA GLU A 9 -3.91 -13.37 8.33
C GLU A 9 -4.30 -12.66 7.03
N LYS A 10 -4.50 -11.33 7.07
CA LYS A 10 -5.03 -10.61 5.90
C LYS A 10 -4.43 -9.22 5.79
N LEU A 11 -3.79 -8.98 4.66
CA LEU A 11 -3.32 -7.67 4.21
C LEU A 11 -4.25 -7.16 3.10
N PHE A 12 -4.64 -5.90 3.20
CA PHE A 12 -5.34 -5.20 2.13
C PHE A 12 -4.39 -4.22 1.47
N ILE A 13 -4.43 -4.15 0.14
CA ILE A 13 -3.53 -3.32 -0.65
C ILE A 13 -4.31 -2.64 -1.76
N ASP A 14 -4.01 -1.36 -2.01
CA ASP A 14 -4.56 -0.60 -3.14
C ASP A 14 -3.71 0.63 -3.45
N TYR A 15 -3.97 1.28 -4.59
CA TYR A 15 -3.57 2.66 -4.84
C TYR A 15 -4.64 3.64 -4.37
N ALA A 16 -4.22 4.69 -3.66
CA ALA A 16 -5.13 5.77 -3.30
C ALA A 16 -5.60 6.53 -4.56
N GLY A 17 -6.89 6.88 -4.61
CA GLY A 17 -7.47 7.63 -5.73
C GLY A 17 -6.85 9.02 -5.95
N PRO A 18 -6.64 9.84 -4.89
CA PRO A 18 -5.94 11.11 -5.04
C PRO A 18 -4.46 10.91 -5.35
N THR A 19 -4.02 11.47 -6.47
CA THR A 19 -2.59 11.60 -6.83
C THR A 19 -1.98 12.78 -6.07
N LEU A 20 -0.77 12.61 -5.56
CA LEU A 20 0.02 13.72 -5.02
C LEU A 20 0.64 14.50 -6.19
N GLU A 21 0.80 15.80 -6.02
CA GLU A 21 1.58 16.63 -6.95
C GLU A 21 2.84 17.11 -6.22
N LEU A 22 4.00 16.79 -6.77
CA LEU A 22 5.29 17.19 -6.21
C LEU A 22 5.74 18.54 -6.76
N ALA A 23 6.69 19.19 -6.09
CA ALA A 23 7.19 20.51 -6.46
C ALA A 23 7.85 20.55 -7.86
N ASP A 24 8.30 19.40 -8.37
CA ASP A 24 8.86 19.24 -9.72
C ASP A 24 7.78 19.00 -10.80
N GLY A 25 6.50 19.02 -10.43
CA GLY A 25 5.37 18.77 -11.31
C GLY A 25 5.07 17.28 -11.55
N SER A 26 5.84 16.36 -10.98
CA SER A 26 5.54 14.93 -11.07
C SER A 26 4.32 14.56 -10.21
N ARG A 27 3.58 13.55 -10.66
CA ARG A 27 2.32 13.12 -10.04
C ARG A 27 2.35 11.64 -9.62
N PRO A 28 3.12 11.29 -8.58
CA PRO A 28 3.27 9.91 -8.15
C PRO A 28 1.98 9.34 -7.55
N GLN A 29 1.88 8.02 -7.60
CA GLN A 29 0.76 7.25 -7.08
C GLN A 29 1.08 6.80 -5.65
N VAL A 30 0.09 6.81 -4.75
CA VAL A 30 0.28 6.39 -3.36
C VAL A 30 -0.21 4.96 -3.21
N PHE A 31 0.73 4.03 -3.06
CA PHE A 31 0.42 2.66 -2.67
C PHE A 31 0.17 2.60 -1.17
N VAL A 32 -0.91 1.93 -0.76
CA VAL A 32 -1.28 1.75 0.65
C VAL A 32 -1.50 0.27 0.93
N ALA A 33 -0.97 -0.20 2.06
CA ALA A 33 -1.20 -1.54 2.57
C ALA A 33 -1.61 -1.48 4.05
N ALA A 34 -2.66 -2.20 4.46
CA ALA A 34 -3.13 -2.19 5.84
C ALA A 34 -3.50 -3.59 6.35
N MET A 35 -3.06 -3.90 7.58
CA MET A 35 -3.39 -5.15 8.26
C MET A 35 -4.86 -5.17 8.66
N GLY A 36 -5.58 -6.22 8.25
CA GLY A 36 -7.03 -6.27 8.43
C GLY A 36 -7.52 -6.25 9.87
N ALA A 37 -6.71 -6.74 10.83
CA ALA A 37 -7.11 -6.80 12.24
C ALA A 37 -6.97 -5.47 12.99
N SER A 38 -6.04 -4.61 12.56
CA SER A 38 -5.61 -3.43 13.34
C SER A 38 -5.55 -2.14 12.53
N SER A 39 -5.72 -2.21 11.21
CA SER A 39 -5.39 -1.11 10.30
C SER A 39 -3.95 -0.63 10.43
N TYR A 40 -3.03 -1.45 10.94
CA TYR A 40 -1.61 -1.13 10.93
C TYR A 40 -1.17 -0.95 9.49
N THR A 41 -0.72 0.25 9.14
CA THR A 41 -0.69 0.75 7.75
C THR A 41 0.74 1.07 7.31
N PHE A 42 1.04 0.69 6.07
CA PHE A 42 2.21 1.08 5.29
C PHE A 42 1.75 1.89 4.09
N ALA A 43 2.47 2.95 3.74
CA ALA A 43 2.22 3.71 2.52
C ALA A 43 3.54 4.14 1.87
N CYS A 44 3.57 4.16 0.53
CA CYS A 44 4.72 4.67 -0.21
C CYS A 44 4.30 5.26 -1.55
N ALA A 45 5.11 6.19 -2.06
CA ALA A 45 4.96 6.70 -3.41
C ALA A 45 5.56 5.73 -4.44
N THR A 46 4.92 5.60 -5.59
CA THR A 46 5.42 4.96 -6.80
C THR A 46 5.30 5.91 -7.99
N ALA A 47 6.13 5.72 -9.01
CA ALA A 47 6.08 6.55 -10.20
C ALA A 47 4.76 6.39 -10.97
N ASP A 48 4.18 5.18 -10.98
CA ASP A 48 2.96 4.82 -11.69
C ASP A 48 2.22 3.66 -10.99
N GLN A 49 1.08 3.24 -11.56
CA GLN A 49 0.32 2.05 -11.14
C GLN A 49 0.66 0.79 -11.96
N SER A 50 1.83 0.75 -12.61
CA SER A 50 2.22 -0.42 -13.40
C SER A 50 2.41 -1.66 -12.50
N MET A 51 2.34 -2.84 -13.10
CA MET A 51 2.61 -4.10 -12.39
C MET A 51 4.00 -4.11 -11.72
N ARG A 52 5.00 -3.48 -12.34
CA ARG A 52 6.34 -3.35 -11.77
C ARG A 52 6.32 -2.54 -10.48
N SER A 53 5.68 -1.37 -10.50
CA SER A 53 5.51 -0.51 -9.33
C SER A 53 4.73 -1.21 -8.22
N TRP A 54 3.67 -1.95 -8.59
CA TRP A 54 2.86 -2.75 -7.66
C TRP A 54 3.68 -3.81 -6.95
N LEU A 55 4.40 -4.67 -7.69
CA LEU A 55 5.25 -5.72 -7.11
C LEU A 55 6.35 -5.15 -6.21
N GLY A 56 6.99 -4.05 -6.63
CA GLY A 56 8.00 -3.38 -5.82
C GLY A 56 7.44 -2.74 -4.55
N ALA A 57 6.23 -2.19 -4.59
CA ALA A 57 5.54 -1.67 -3.40
C ALA A 57 5.09 -2.79 -2.45
N MET A 58 4.58 -3.90 -2.99
CA MET A 58 4.24 -5.08 -2.20
C MET A 58 5.45 -5.67 -1.47
N ALA A 59 6.59 -5.82 -2.17
CA ALA A 59 7.81 -6.32 -1.54
C ALA A 59 8.25 -5.42 -0.37
N ARG A 60 8.21 -4.09 -0.55
CA ARG A 60 8.51 -3.12 0.52
C ARG A 60 7.52 -3.24 1.69
N ALA A 61 6.24 -3.43 1.41
CA ALA A 61 5.22 -3.59 2.43
C ALA A 61 5.44 -4.89 3.25
N LEU A 62 5.72 -6.02 2.59
CA LEU A 62 6.03 -7.28 3.29
C LEU A 62 7.26 -7.14 4.18
N SER A 63 8.33 -6.51 3.67
CA SER A 63 9.52 -6.21 4.48
C SER A 63 9.21 -5.33 5.69
N PHE A 64 8.33 -4.33 5.55
CA PHE A 64 7.89 -3.48 6.66
C PHE A 64 7.13 -4.28 7.74
N TYR A 65 6.32 -5.27 7.35
CA TYR A 65 5.60 -6.13 8.29
C TYR A 65 6.41 -7.29 8.85
N GLY A 66 7.63 -7.52 8.36
CA GLY A 66 8.55 -8.54 8.87
C GLY A 66 8.59 -9.87 8.11
N GLY A 67 8.04 -9.92 6.88
CA GLY A 67 8.13 -11.10 6.00
C GLY A 67 6.82 -11.84 5.82
#